data_AF-A0A7C4NCQ8-F1
#
_entry.id   AF-A0A7C4NCQ8-F1
#
_cell.length_a   1.000
_cell.length_b   1.000
_cell.length_c   1.000
_cell.angle_alpha   90.00
_cell.angle_beta   90.00
_cell.angle_gamma   90.00
#
_symmetry.space_group_name_H-M   'P 1'
#
loop_
_entity.id
_entity.type
_entity.pdbx_description
1 polymer ?
#
loop_
_entity_poly.entity_id
_entity_poly.type
_entity_poly.pdbx_seq_one_letter_code
_entity_poly.pdbx_strand_id
1 'polypeptide(L)'
;AVAPNGEYEPNGVYRLGASGFPTSGTVHNYWVDVVFDTAAPPDSTPPTVASTSPTSGASDVIRTSNVTARFSEAIDPATVTAGTVTLRDSGNNLLPAAVTYNAAAFRVTLDPVDPLNFGATYTVRLLGGSSGVKDRAGNALAADYVWTFTTQAAPPTPPDDGSGGPILVIGSVDNPFGRYLGEILRAEGYTSFIVTDISLVNATRLADYEVVILGEMPLDHTQVTMLTDWVTAGGNLIAMRPDPQLANLLGLTPIGGTLDNAYVLIDTAVGKPGEGLVGETIQYHGPADRYALNGALSLAMLYSNATTPTAYPAVTLNQVGTQGGQAVAFTFDLARSVVYTRQGNPAWAGQERNGDTLIRSNDLFFGNAAFDPQPDWIDFNKIAIPQADEQQRLLTNLMLNLNFDRTPLPHFWYFPFDKRAVVIMTGDNHGTAGTTGRFETYRDESPVGCDVADWECIRSTGYIYPGQGINNAEVIFYTSLGFEVAVHVNTNCQGYDAASLDSAFATQ
;
A
#
# COMPACT_ATOMS: atom_id res chain seq x y z
N ALA A 1 -17.01 27.92 -66.45
CA ALA A 1 -16.75 27.90 -65.01
C ALA A 1 -16.89 26.46 -64.56
N VAL A 2 -16.01 26.00 -63.67
CA VAL A 2 -16.02 24.63 -63.16
C VAL A 2 -17.21 24.50 -62.22
N ALA A 3 -18.04 23.48 -62.41
CA ALA A 3 -19.09 23.17 -61.43
C ALA A 3 -18.42 22.83 -60.08
N PRO A 4 -19.09 23.00 -58.92
CA PRO A 4 -18.48 22.77 -57.61
C PRO A 4 -17.89 21.36 -57.38
N ASN A 5 -18.09 20.42 -58.31
CA ASN A 5 -17.47 19.10 -58.36
C ASN A 5 -16.17 18.99 -59.19
N GLY A 6 -15.65 20.09 -59.77
CA GLY A 6 -14.36 20.07 -60.46
C GLY A 6 -14.41 19.70 -61.96
N GLU A 7 -15.57 19.41 -62.54
CA GLU A 7 -15.67 18.99 -63.94
C GLU A 7 -16.08 20.13 -64.91
N TYR A 8 -15.42 20.18 -66.06
CA TYR A 8 -15.75 21.07 -67.18
C TYR A 8 -16.83 20.40 -68.04
N GLU A 9 -18.08 20.78 -67.84
CA GLU A 9 -19.12 20.46 -68.82
C GLU A 9 -19.01 21.43 -70.02
N PRO A 10 -18.90 20.96 -71.27
CA PRO A 10 -18.62 21.81 -72.45
C PRO A 10 -19.75 22.76 -72.85
N ASN A 11 -20.93 22.67 -72.22
CA ASN A 11 -22.17 23.24 -72.75
C ASN A 11 -22.61 24.58 -72.14
N GLY A 12 -21.77 25.27 -71.35
CA GLY A 12 -22.12 26.56 -70.71
C GLY A 12 -21.08 27.66 -70.89
N VAL A 13 -21.51 28.88 -71.27
CA VAL A 13 -20.69 30.09 -71.29
C VAL A 13 -21.12 31.01 -70.15
N TYR A 14 -20.16 31.53 -69.37
CA TYR A 14 -20.44 32.28 -68.13
C TYR A 14 -19.71 33.64 -68.14
N ARG A 15 -20.34 34.69 -67.58
CA ARG A 15 -19.70 35.98 -67.29
C ARG A 15 -19.47 36.08 -65.78
N LEU A 16 -18.22 36.36 -65.38
CA LEU A 16 -17.87 36.59 -63.98
C LEU A 16 -17.77 38.10 -63.72
N GLY A 17 -18.35 38.59 -62.62
CA GLY A 17 -18.30 39.99 -62.22
C GLY A 17 -19.65 40.71 -62.31
N ALA A 18 -19.65 41.98 -62.72
CA ALA A 18 -20.85 42.82 -62.77
C ALA A 18 -21.96 42.22 -63.64
N SER A 19 -23.22 42.50 -63.29
CA SER A 19 -24.40 41.92 -63.93
C SER A 19 -24.40 42.08 -65.46
N GLY A 20 -24.83 41.03 -66.14
CA GLY A 20 -25.08 41.01 -67.59
C GLY A 20 -24.64 39.71 -68.26
N PHE A 21 -25.04 39.55 -69.51
CA PHE A 21 -24.83 38.30 -70.26
C PHE A 21 -23.37 38.11 -70.71
N PRO A 22 -22.89 36.85 -70.84
CA PRO A 22 -21.62 36.55 -71.49
C PRO A 22 -21.57 37.10 -72.92
N THR A 23 -20.42 37.61 -73.35
CA THR A 23 -20.23 38.19 -74.69
C THR A 23 -19.84 37.15 -75.76
N SER A 24 -19.68 35.88 -75.37
CA SER A 24 -19.46 34.76 -76.28
C SER A 24 -20.63 33.77 -76.20
N GLY A 25 -21.15 33.34 -77.36
CA GLY A 25 -22.28 32.41 -77.48
C GLY A 25 -22.70 32.18 -78.93
N THR A 26 -23.63 31.25 -79.17
CA THR A 26 -24.24 30.99 -80.49
C THR A 26 -25.75 31.25 -80.45
N VAL A 27 -26.41 31.28 -81.61
CA VAL A 27 -27.88 31.47 -81.71
C VAL A 27 -28.71 30.32 -81.11
N HIS A 28 -28.08 29.22 -80.69
CA HIS A 28 -28.74 28.07 -80.06
C HIS A 28 -28.67 28.08 -78.53
N ASN A 29 -28.13 29.14 -77.92
CA ASN A 29 -28.02 29.26 -76.46
C ASN A 29 -29.37 29.69 -75.85
N TYR A 30 -29.84 28.98 -74.82
CA TYR A 30 -30.89 29.47 -73.91
C TYR A 30 -30.22 30.20 -72.74
N TRP A 31 -30.55 31.48 -72.56
CA TRP A 31 -29.94 32.32 -71.52
C TRP A 31 -30.74 32.23 -70.23
N VAL A 32 -30.07 31.89 -69.13
CA VAL A 32 -30.66 31.89 -67.78
C VAL A 32 -29.85 32.83 -66.89
N ASP A 33 -30.54 33.65 -66.11
CA ASP A 33 -29.95 34.39 -64.99
C ASP A 33 -30.04 33.49 -63.76
N VAL A 34 -28.90 33.02 -63.26
CA VAL A 34 -28.85 32.11 -62.12
C VAL A 34 -28.43 32.92 -60.90
N VAL A 35 -29.36 33.15 -59.98
CA VAL A 35 -29.05 33.68 -58.65
C VAL A 35 -28.52 32.54 -57.80
N PHE A 36 -27.25 32.62 -57.40
CA PHE A 36 -26.69 31.73 -56.40
C PHE A 36 -26.94 32.33 -55.01
N ASP A 37 -27.89 31.77 -54.27
CA ASP A 37 -27.99 32.03 -52.83
C ASP A 37 -27.00 31.13 -52.09
N THR A 38 -25.93 31.73 -51.58
CA THR A 38 -24.87 31.02 -50.85
C THR A 38 -25.09 31.01 -49.34
N ALA A 39 -26.20 31.57 -48.84
CA ALA A 39 -26.52 31.58 -47.43
C ALA A 39 -27.27 30.30 -47.04
N ALA A 40 -26.60 29.40 -46.31
CA ALA A 40 -27.32 28.42 -45.52
C ALA A 40 -28.24 29.17 -44.52
N PRO A 41 -29.45 28.67 -44.23
CA PRO A 41 -30.32 29.29 -43.23
C PRO A 41 -29.55 29.46 -41.90
N PRO A 42 -29.76 30.56 -41.15
CA PRO A 42 -29.06 30.78 -39.89
C PRO A 42 -29.29 29.61 -38.94
N ASP A 43 -28.21 29.11 -38.35
CA ASP A 43 -28.32 28.09 -37.32
C ASP A 43 -28.96 28.69 -36.06
N SER A 44 -30.05 28.07 -35.63
CA SER A 44 -30.86 28.49 -34.48
C SER A 44 -30.99 27.37 -33.44
N THR A 45 -30.23 26.29 -33.58
CA THR A 45 -30.29 25.14 -32.68
C THR A 45 -29.32 25.35 -31.53
N PRO A 46 -29.78 25.39 -30.26
CA PRO A 46 -28.87 25.48 -29.12
C PRO A 46 -28.04 24.21 -28.91
N PRO A 47 -26.79 24.33 -28.43
CA PRO A 47 -25.98 23.17 -28.09
C PRO A 47 -26.56 22.43 -26.87
N THR A 48 -26.38 21.11 -26.84
CA THR A 48 -26.73 20.24 -25.70
C THR A 48 -25.50 19.47 -25.23
N VAL A 49 -25.52 18.97 -23.99
CA VAL A 49 -24.43 18.12 -23.45
C VAL A 49 -24.76 16.67 -23.79
N ALA A 50 -23.94 16.06 -24.65
CA ALA A 50 -24.12 14.69 -25.11
C ALA A 50 -23.59 13.65 -24.12
N SER A 51 -22.50 13.95 -23.41
CA SER A 51 -21.92 13.04 -22.40
C SER A 51 -20.94 13.77 -21.48
N THR A 52 -20.79 13.31 -20.24
CA THR A 52 -19.76 13.78 -19.31
C THR A 52 -18.84 12.64 -18.87
N SER A 53 -17.61 12.98 -18.50
CA SER A 53 -16.69 12.09 -17.81
C SER A 53 -15.99 12.88 -16.70
N PRO A 54 -16.14 12.54 -15.42
CA PRO A 54 -16.96 11.45 -14.90
C PRO A 54 -18.44 11.61 -15.25
N THR A 55 -19.15 10.48 -15.36
CA THR A 55 -20.61 10.49 -15.52
C THR A 55 -21.29 11.05 -14.27
N SER A 56 -22.50 11.58 -14.41
CA SER A 56 -23.26 12.10 -13.27
C SER A 56 -23.42 11.04 -12.18
N GLY A 57 -23.00 11.36 -10.96
CA GLY A 57 -23.05 10.47 -9.79
C GLY A 57 -21.96 9.40 -9.75
N ALA A 58 -20.94 9.45 -10.61
CA ALA A 58 -19.83 8.51 -10.57
C ALA A 58 -19.11 8.53 -9.21
N SER A 59 -18.79 7.36 -8.66
CA SER A 59 -17.89 7.18 -7.52
C SER A 59 -16.48 6.80 -7.98
N ASP A 60 -15.54 6.75 -7.04
CA ASP A 60 -14.19 6.23 -7.25
C ASP A 60 -13.39 6.93 -8.35
N VAL A 61 -13.68 8.21 -8.58
CA VAL A 61 -12.98 9.02 -9.55
C VAL A 61 -11.55 9.31 -9.05
N ILE A 62 -10.56 9.06 -9.90
CA ILE A 62 -9.16 9.37 -9.59
C ILE A 62 -9.00 10.88 -9.42
N ARG A 63 -8.33 11.29 -8.34
CA ARG A 63 -8.20 12.69 -7.90
C ARG A 63 -7.55 13.66 -8.90
N THR A 64 -6.78 13.13 -9.84
CA THR A 64 -6.08 13.89 -10.90
C THR A 64 -6.76 13.73 -12.27
N SER A 65 -7.94 13.10 -12.32
CA SER A 65 -8.65 12.92 -13.58
C SER A 65 -9.17 14.23 -14.12
N ASN A 66 -9.00 14.40 -15.44
CA ASN A 66 -9.70 15.41 -16.20
C ASN A 66 -11.21 15.20 -16.12
N VAL A 67 -11.93 16.29 -15.90
CA VAL A 67 -13.38 16.38 -16.04
C VAL A 67 -13.68 16.85 -17.45
N THR A 68 -14.57 16.18 -18.18
CA THR A 68 -14.90 16.54 -19.57
C THR A 68 -16.39 16.53 -19.82
N ALA A 69 -16.81 17.39 -20.75
CA ALA A 69 -18.16 17.42 -21.29
C ALA A 69 -18.08 17.48 -22.81
N ARG A 70 -18.79 16.57 -23.49
CA ARG A 70 -18.96 16.57 -24.95
C ARG A 70 -20.30 17.20 -25.29
N PHE A 71 -20.31 18.13 -26.24
CA PHE A 71 -21.50 18.80 -26.75
C PHE A 71 -22.05 18.11 -28.00
N SER A 72 -23.30 18.39 -28.36
CA SER A 72 -23.94 17.94 -29.60
C SER A 72 -23.30 18.53 -30.86
N GLU A 73 -22.61 19.66 -30.71
CA GLU A 73 -22.08 20.44 -31.82
C GLU A 73 -20.88 21.32 -31.40
N ALA A 74 -20.36 22.09 -32.36
CA ALA A 74 -19.21 22.95 -32.15
C ALA A 74 -19.55 24.21 -31.33
N ILE A 75 -18.91 24.32 -30.16
CA ILE A 75 -18.95 25.49 -29.28
C ILE A 75 -18.00 26.60 -29.77
N ASP A 76 -18.37 27.87 -29.54
CA ASP A 76 -17.48 29.02 -29.64
C ASP A 76 -16.46 29.01 -28.49
N PRO A 77 -15.16 28.80 -28.78
CA PRO A 77 -14.12 28.74 -27.75
C PRO A 77 -14.05 30.00 -26.87
N ALA A 78 -14.47 31.16 -27.38
CA ALA A 78 -14.46 32.41 -26.60
C ALA A 78 -15.45 32.40 -25.43
N THR A 79 -16.46 31.52 -25.48
CA THR A 79 -17.46 31.35 -24.42
C THR A 79 -17.10 30.25 -23.41
N VAL A 80 -16.01 29.51 -23.66
CA VAL A 80 -15.48 28.48 -22.75
C VAL A 80 -14.39 29.10 -21.89
N THR A 81 -14.73 29.46 -20.66
CA THR A 81 -13.85 30.17 -19.73
C THR A 81 -13.97 29.57 -18.33
N ALA A 82 -13.05 29.93 -17.42
CA ALA A 82 -13.14 29.55 -16.01
C ALA A 82 -14.40 30.11 -15.29
N GLY A 83 -15.14 31.05 -15.90
CA GLY A 83 -16.41 31.55 -15.36
C GLY A 83 -17.65 30.80 -15.87
N THR A 84 -17.56 30.19 -17.06
CA THR A 84 -18.68 29.46 -17.69
C THR A 84 -18.58 27.95 -17.50
N VAL A 85 -17.41 27.44 -17.12
CA VAL A 85 -17.15 26.03 -16.86
C VAL A 85 -16.42 25.93 -15.52
N THR A 86 -17.13 25.48 -14.48
CA THR A 86 -16.67 25.59 -13.09
C THR A 86 -16.71 24.25 -12.37
N LEU A 87 -15.75 24.03 -11.47
CA LEU A 87 -15.67 22.90 -10.55
C LEU A 87 -15.74 23.42 -9.11
N ARG A 88 -16.60 22.83 -8.28
CA ARG A 88 -16.81 23.25 -6.90
C ARG A 88 -16.77 22.07 -5.94
N ASP A 89 -16.30 22.32 -4.72
CA ASP A 89 -16.37 21.36 -3.63
C ASP A 89 -17.78 21.32 -2.99
N SER A 90 -17.96 20.46 -1.98
CA SER A 90 -19.20 20.34 -1.22
C SER A 90 -19.54 21.58 -0.39
N GLY A 91 -18.56 22.43 -0.09
CA GLY A 91 -18.73 23.74 0.55
C GLY A 91 -19.13 24.84 -0.44
N ASN A 92 -19.32 24.49 -1.72
CA ASN A 92 -19.59 25.41 -2.83
C ASN A 92 -18.44 26.38 -3.13
N ASN A 93 -17.20 26.08 -2.70
CA ASN A 93 -16.02 26.86 -3.06
C ASN A 93 -15.60 26.55 -4.50
N LEU A 94 -15.16 27.56 -5.24
CA LEU A 94 -14.64 27.38 -6.60
C LEU A 94 -13.21 26.85 -6.54
N LEU A 95 -12.95 25.75 -7.25
CA LEU A 95 -11.62 25.16 -7.36
C LEU A 95 -10.92 25.64 -8.63
N PRO A 96 -9.62 25.97 -8.55
CA PRO A 96 -8.82 26.25 -9.74
C PRO A 96 -8.73 25.03 -10.67
N ALA A 97 -9.04 25.23 -11.95
CA ALA A 97 -8.86 24.23 -12.98
C ALA A 97 -8.51 24.92 -14.31
N ALA A 98 -7.62 24.30 -15.09
CA ALA A 98 -7.36 24.73 -16.46
C ALA A 98 -8.52 24.28 -17.35
N VAL A 99 -9.11 25.21 -18.10
CA VAL A 99 -10.24 24.95 -19.00
C VAL A 99 -9.75 25.00 -20.44
N THR A 100 -9.98 23.93 -21.19
CA THR A 100 -9.63 23.84 -22.61
C THR A 100 -10.81 23.31 -23.44
N TYR A 101 -10.81 23.61 -24.73
CA TYR A 101 -11.83 23.13 -25.67
C TYR A 101 -11.21 22.54 -26.93
N ASN A 102 -11.60 21.31 -27.26
CA ASN A 102 -11.24 20.62 -28.49
C ASN A 102 -12.41 20.67 -29.47
N ALA A 103 -12.28 21.52 -30.50
CA ALA A 103 -13.32 21.73 -31.51
C ALA A 103 -13.59 20.52 -32.40
N ALA A 104 -12.61 19.63 -32.63
CA ALA A 104 -12.81 18.44 -33.46
C ALA A 104 -13.60 17.36 -32.71
N ALA A 105 -13.49 17.31 -31.39
CA ALA A 105 -14.18 16.34 -30.53
C ALA A 105 -15.44 16.91 -29.85
N PHE A 106 -15.76 18.19 -30.08
CA PHE A 106 -16.79 18.96 -29.38
C PHE A 106 -16.69 18.82 -27.85
N ARG A 107 -15.46 18.84 -27.32
CA ARG A 107 -15.18 18.47 -25.93
C ARG A 107 -14.52 19.61 -25.17
N VAL A 108 -15.14 20.01 -24.07
CA VAL A 108 -14.50 20.82 -23.03
C VAL A 108 -13.82 19.90 -22.03
N THR A 109 -12.63 20.30 -21.57
CA THR A 109 -11.87 19.65 -20.50
C THR A 109 -11.58 20.64 -19.38
N LEU A 110 -11.88 20.25 -18.15
CA LEU A 110 -11.40 20.82 -16.91
C LEU A 110 -10.29 19.93 -16.35
N ASP A 111 -9.13 20.52 -16.13
CA ASP A 111 -7.98 19.88 -15.50
C ASP A 111 -7.72 20.54 -14.13
N PRO A 112 -8.09 19.91 -13.00
CA PRO A 112 -7.85 20.47 -11.67
C PRO A 112 -6.36 20.80 -11.47
N VAL A 113 -6.06 22.01 -10.97
CA VAL A 113 -4.65 22.42 -10.76
C VAL A 113 -4.00 21.59 -9.66
N ASP A 114 -4.74 21.37 -8.57
CA ASP A 114 -4.32 20.52 -7.46
C ASP A 114 -5.12 19.21 -7.48
N PRO A 115 -4.51 18.08 -7.07
CA PRO A 115 -5.24 16.85 -6.85
C PRO A 115 -6.44 17.06 -5.91
N LEU A 116 -7.61 16.60 -6.33
CA LEU A 116 -8.84 16.68 -5.53
C LEU A 116 -8.71 15.88 -4.22
N ASN A 117 -9.49 16.20 -3.19
CA ASN A 117 -9.51 15.48 -1.91
C ASN A 117 -10.08 14.07 -2.08
N PHE A 118 -9.69 13.14 -1.21
CA PHE A 118 -10.25 11.79 -1.15
C PHE A 118 -11.69 11.78 -0.62
N GLY A 119 -12.51 10.86 -1.12
CA GLY A 119 -13.88 10.61 -0.65
C GLY A 119 -14.81 11.82 -0.72
N ALA A 120 -14.45 12.84 -1.50
CA ALA A 120 -15.14 14.12 -1.54
C ALA A 120 -16.03 14.21 -2.78
N THR A 121 -17.19 14.87 -2.63
CA THR A 121 -18.11 15.12 -3.74
C THR A 121 -17.84 16.48 -4.35
N TYR A 122 -17.71 16.50 -5.68
CA TYR A 122 -17.48 17.68 -6.48
C TYR A 122 -18.65 17.93 -7.42
N THR A 123 -18.93 19.21 -7.66
CA THR A 123 -19.99 19.67 -8.57
C THR A 123 -19.38 20.41 -9.74
N VAL A 124 -19.74 20.00 -10.96
CA VAL A 124 -19.34 20.68 -12.19
C VAL A 124 -20.56 21.43 -12.72
N ARG A 125 -20.35 22.67 -13.18
CA ARG A 125 -21.39 23.49 -13.80
C ARG A 125 -20.90 24.07 -15.12
N LEU A 126 -21.68 23.81 -16.16
CA LEU A 126 -21.64 24.53 -17.43
C LEU A 126 -22.73 25.59 -17.40
N LEU A 127 -22.35 26.86 -17.45
CA LEU A 127 -23.26 27.99 -17.42
C LEU A 127 -24.07 28.03 -18.71
N GLY A 128 -25.39 28.02 -18.59
CA GLY A 128 -26.32 28.26 -19.69
C GLY A 128 -26.76 29.73 -19.78
N GLY A 129 -27.66 30.01 -20.71
CA GLY A 129 -28.23 31.35 -20.92
C GLY A 129 -27.30 32.31 -21.65
N SER A 130 -27.72 33.58 -21.75
CA SER A 130 -27.09 34.58 -22.64
C SER A 130 -25.61 34.90 -22.33
N SER A 131 -25.15 34.67 -21.10
CA SER A 131 -23.76 34.82 -20.67
C SER A 131 -23.00 33.49 -20.58
N GLY A 132 -23.65 32.37 -20.92
CA GLY A 132 -23.12 31.03 -20.81
C GLY A 132 -22.33 30.56 -22.03
N VAL A 133 -22.16 29.24 -22.11
CA VAL A 133 -21.54 28.56 -23.24
C VAL A 133 -22.44 28.67 -24.48
N LYS A 134 -21.87 29.00 -25.64
CA LYS A 134 -22.60 29.16 -26.91
C LYS A 134 -21.97 28.37 -28.04
N ASP A 135 -22.77 28.00 -29.03
CA ASP A 135 -22.24 27.54 -30.31
C ASP A 135 -21.59 28.69 -31.12
N ARG A 136 -21.08 28.36 -32.30
CA ARG A 136 -20.47 29.35 -33.22
C ARG A 136 -21.48 30.29 -33.89
N ALA A 137 -22.76 29.95 -33.90
CA ALA A 137 -23.83 30.79 -34.43
C ALA A 137 -24.38 31.77 -33.37
N GLY A 138 -23.96 31.61 -32.11
CA GLY A 138 -24.36 32.44 -30.98
C GLY A 138 -25.55 31.89 -30.18
N ASN A 139 -26.04 30.68 -30.47
CA ASN A 139 -27.09 30.06 -29.66
C ASN A 139 -26.50 29.57 -28.35
N ALA A 140 -27.09 29.97 -27.24
CA ALA A 140 -26.62 29.61 -25.91
C ALA A 140 -27.16 28.25 -25.45
N LEU A 141 -26.35 27.50 -24.70
CA LEU A 141 -26.83 26.37 -23.92
C LEU A 141 -28.05 26.80 -23.10
N ALA A 142 -29.18 26.10 -23.26
CA ALA A 142 -30.49 26.61 -22.83
C ALA A 142 -30.60 26.85 -21.31
N ALA A 143 -29.96 26.00 -20.51
CA ALA A 143 -29.94 26.08 -19.05
C ALA A 143 -28.60 25.57 -18.52
N ASP A 144 -28.31 25.85 -17.25
CA ASP A 144 -27.13 25.31 -16.60
C ASP A 144 -27.15 23.78 -16.63
N TYR A 145 -26.04 23.19 -17.06
CA TYR A 145 -25.85 21.75 -16.94
C TYR A 145 -24.96 21.47 -15.73
N VAL A 146 -25.53 20.81 -14.72
CA VAL A 146 -24.88 20.55 -13.44
C VAL A 146 -24.86 19.05 -13.19
N TRP A 147 -23.69 18.52 -12.81
CA TRP A 147 -23.56 17.15 -12.35
C TRP A 147 -22.53 17.05 -11.24
N THR A 148 -22.60 15.94 -10.51
CA THR A 148 -21.66 15.64 -9.43
C THR A 148 -20.88 14.37 -9.71
N PHE A 149 -19.74 14.23 -9.04
CA PHE A 149 -19.00 12.98 -8.92
C PHE A 149 -18.29 12.94 -7.56
N THR A 150 -17.95 11.74 -7.12
CA THR A 150 -17.22 11.50 -5.87
C THR A 150 -15.87 10.88 -6.18
N THR A 151 -14.81 11.45 -5.61
CA THR A 151 -13.46 10.91 -5.74
C THR A 151 -13.31 9.61 -4.94
N GLN A 152 -12.35 8.78 -5.33
CA GLN A 152 -11.98 7.57 -4.59
C GLN A 152 -11.78 7.86 -3.10
N ALA A 153 -12.18 6.91 -2.26
CA ALA A 153 -11.85 6.94 -0.85
C ALA A 153 -10.34 7.06 -0.65
N ALA A 154 -9.92 7.59 0.49
CA ALA A 154 -8.52 7.50 0.86
C ALA A 154 -8.16 6.01 0.91
N PRO A 155 -6.99 5.59 0.36
CA PRO A 155 -6.53 4.25 0.65
C PRO A 155 -6.53 4.09 2.18
N PRO A 156 -6.90 2.90 2.69
CA PRO A 156 -6.74 2.65 4.12
C PRO A 156 -5.30 3.00 4.49
N THR A 157 -5.09 3.49 5.72
CA THR A 157 -3.73 3.56 6.26
C THR A 157 -3.06 2.22 5.94
N PRO A 158 -1.87 2.22 5.33
CA PRO A 158 -1.18 0.99 5.01
C PRO A 158 -1.31 0.03 6.20
N PRO A 159 -1.61 -1.27 6.00
CA PRO A 159 -1.78 -2.20 7.10
C PRO A 159 -0.62 -2.15 8.09
N ASP A 160 0.55 -1.72 7.60
CA ASP A 160 1.80 -1.50 8.33
C ASP A 160 1.93 -0.15 9.08
N ASP A 161 1.04 0.84 8.90
CA ASP A 161 0.98 2.10 9.68
C ASP A 161 -0.02 2.05 10.86
N GLY A 162 0.42 2.41 12.07
CA GLY A 162 -0.43 2.40 13.27
C GLY A 162 -1.36 3.62 13.34
N SER A 163 -2.13 3.75 14.42
CA SER A 163 -3.11 4.85 14.59
C SER A 163 -2.49 6.20 14.98
N GLY A 164 -1.16 6.35 14.93
CA GLY A 164 -0.45 7.45 15.58
C GLY A 164 -0.14 7.17 17.05
N GLY A 165 0.77 7.92 17.66
CA GLY A 165 1.12 7.73 19.07
C GLY A 165 2.59 8.00 19.38
N PRO A 166 3.03 7.68 20.60
CA PRO A 166 4.34 8.08 21.11
C PRO A 166 5.52 7.28 20.51
N ILE A 167 5.24 6.30 19.63
CA ILE A 167 6.25 5.45 19.01
C ILE A 167 6.39 5.82 17.53
N LEU A 168 7.62 6.15 17.11
CA LEU A 168 7.97 6.32 15.71
C LEU A 168 8.86 5.16 15.25
N VAL A 169 8.42 4.44 14.22
CA VAL A 169 9.25 3.49 13.49
C VAL A 169 9.79 4.19 12.24
N ILE A 170 11.11 4.24 12.12
CA ILE A 170 11.81 4.84 10.99
C ILE A 170 12.38 3.71 10.13
N GLY A 171 11.88 3.60 8.90
CA GLY A 171 12.39 2.70 7.87
C GLY A 171 13.05 3.44 6.71
N SER A 172 13.55 2.68 5.74
CA SER A 172 13.99 3.20 4.44
C SER A 172 13.30 2.38 3.34
N VAL A 173 12.93 3.04 2.24
CA VAL A 173 12.44 2.37 1.02
C VAL A 173 13.42 1.32 0.47
N ASP A 174 14.72 1.44 0.76
CA ASP A 174 15.75 0.52 0.29
C ASP A 174 15.81 -0.79 1.11
N ASN A 175 15.29 -0.79 2.34
CA ASN A 175 15.26 -1.97 3.20
C ASN A 175 13.85 -2.25 3.72
N PRO A 176 13.11 -3.20 3.10
CA PRO A 176 11.72 -3.47 3.46
C PRO A 176 11.54 -4.03 4.87
N PHE A 177 12.58 -4.63 5.47
CA PHE A 177 12.51 -5.16 6.84
C PHE A 177 12.25 -4.06 7.88
N GLY A 178 12.73 -2.82 7.63
CA GLY A 178 12.50 -1.71 8.55
C GLY A 178 11.01 -1.41 8.77
N ARG A 179 10.16 -1.54 7.73
CA ARG A 179 8.71 -1.35 7.87
C ARG A 179 8.03 -2.51 8.60
N TYR A 180 8.56 -3.73 8.48
CA TYR A 180 8.04 -4.92 9.18
C TYR A 180 8.12 -4.82 10.71
N LEU A 181 8.94 -3.91 11.26
CA LEU A 181 8.90 -3.57 12.68
C LEU A 181 7.50 -3.11 13.14
N GLY A 182 6.72 -2.47 12.26
CA GLY A 182 5.32 -2.14 12.54
C GLY A 182 4.45 -3.40 12.74
N GLU A 183 4.66 -4.44 11.95
CA GLU A 183 3.96 -5.73 12.12
C GLU A 183 4.34 -6.42 13.42
N ILE A 184 5.61 -6.34 13.82
CA ILE A 184 6.06 -6.81 15.14
C ILE A 184 5.33 -6.06 16.26
N LEU A 185 5.25 -4.74 16.17
CA LEU A 185 4.54 -3.93 17.15
C LEU A 185 3.06 -4.32 17.24
N ARG A 186 2.38 -4.54 16.12
CA ARG A 186 0.98 -5.01 16.11
C ARG A 186 0.81 -6.40 16.70
N ALA A 187 1.67 -7.34 16.31
CA ALA A 187 1.65 -8.70 16.83
C ALA A 187 1.83 -8.70 18.36
N GLU A 188 2.64 -7.78 18.85
CA GLU A 188 2.84 -7.52 20.27
C GLU A 188 1.81 -6.54 20.86
N GLY A 189 0.70 -6.23 20.20
CA GLY A 189 -0.41 -5.48 20.79
C GLY A 189 -0.22 -3.97 20.91
N TYR A 190 0.81 -3.39 20.29
CA TYR A 190 0.92 -1.95 20.12
C TYR A 190 0.12 -1.51 18.90
N THR A 191 -0.76 -0.53 19.07
CA THR A 191 -1.50 0.08 17.95
C THR A 191 -1.11 1.54 17.74
N SER A 192 -0.50 2.16 18.77
CA SER A 192 -0.21 3.59 18.82
C SER A 192 1.21 3.92 18.35
N PHE A 193 1.45 3.78 17.05
CA PHE A 193 2.73 4.11 16.42
C PHE A 193 2.53 4.67 15.01
N ILE A 194 3.59 5.25 14.43
CA ILE A 194 3.69 5.60 13.01
C ILE A 194 4.90 4.90 12.42
N VAL A 195 4.77 4.39 11.19
CA VAL A 195 5.93 3.99 10.37
C VAL A 195 6.17 5.08 9.33
N THR A 196 7.42 5.53 9.18
CA THR A 196 7.78 6.56 8.21
C THR A 196 9.10 6.22 7.53
N ASP A 197 9.27 6.71 6.31
CA ASP A 197 10.58 6.72 5.66
C ASP A 197 11.47 7.81 6.30
N ILE A 198 12.78 7.54 6.41
CA ILE A 198 13.79 8.44 6.96
C ILE A 198 13.81 9.80 6.24
N SER A 199 13.50 9.86 4.94
CA SER A 199 13.44 11.13 4.17
C SER A 199 12.36 12.10 4.66
N LEU A 200 11.39 11.61 5.43
CA LEU A 200 10.29 12.40 6.01
C LEU A 200 10.50 12.73 7.49
N VAL A 201 11.67 12.40 8.05
CA VAL A 201 12.02 12.64 9.46
C VAL A 201 12.87 13.90 9.56
N ASN A 202 12.52 14.77 10.51
CA ASN A 202 13.31 15.93 10.90
C ASN A 202 13.23 16.11 12.42
N ALA A 203 14.04 17.02 12.97
CA ALA A 203 14.12 17.25 14.42
C ALA A 203 12.77 17.63 15.04
N THR A 204 11.96 18.46 14.35
CA THR A 204 10.62 18.82 14.81
C THR A 204 9.73 17.60 14.93
N ARG A 205 9.75 16.72 13.93
CA ARG A 205 8.96 15.49 13.94
C ARG A 205 9.42 14.55 15.05
N LEU A 206 10.72 14.36 15.27
CA LEU A 206 11.22 13.50 16.35
C LEU A 206 10.76 13.97 17.73
N ALA A 207 10.65 15.28 17.93
CA ALA A 207 10.22 15.85 19.21
C ALA A 207 8.78 15.46 19.63
N ASP A 208 7.96 14.96 18.69
CA ASP A 208 6.59 14.51 18.97
C ASP A 208 6.52 13.07 19.51
N TYR A 209 7.65 12.35 19.58
CA TYR A 209 7.70 10.93 19.95
C TYR A 209 8.55 10.71 21.19
N GLU A 210 8.18 9.69 21.97
CA GLU A 210 8.88 9.26 23.18
C GLU A 210 9.90 8.16 22.86
N VAL A 211 9.52 7.24 21.96
CA VAL A 211 10.33 6.10 21.54
C VAL A 211 10.49 6.13 20.02
N VAL A 212 11.73 6.02 19.56
CA VAL A 212 12.08 5.90 18.14
C VAL A 212 12.72 4.55 17.91
N ILE A 213 12.14 3.76 17.01
CA ILE A 213 12.71 2.50 16.52
C ILE A 213 13.27 2.73 15.13
N LEU A 214 14.57 2.61 14.97
CA LEU A 214 15.28 2.81 13.71
C LEU A 214 15.59 1.45 13.08
N GLY A 215 15.02 1.19 11.90
CA GLY A 215 15.37 0.02 11.08
C GLY A 215 16.79 0.08 10.53
N GLU A 216 17.31 -1.04 10.04
CA GLU A 216 18.64 -1.08 9.42
C GLU A 216 18.67 -0.25 8.14
N MET A 217 19.52 0.78 8.11
CA MET A 217 19.79 1.61 6.94
C MET A 217 21.10 2.39 7.11
N PRO A 218 21.75 2.82 6.01
CA PRO A 218 22.80 3.82 6.09
C PRO A 218 22.23 5.18 6.53
N LEU A 219 23.02 5.97 7.26
CA LEU A 219 22.66 7.32 7.67
C LEU A 219 23.65 8.35 7.14
N ASP A 220 23.14 9.53 6.76
CA ASP A 220 24.00 10.68 6.52
C ASP A 220 24.38 11.40 7.83
N HIS A 221 25.35 12.32 7.75
CA HIS A 221 25.84 13.04 8.92
C HIS A 221 24.76 13.88 9.61
N THR A 222 23.84 14.48 8.84
CA THR A 222 22.75 15.29 9.38
C THR A 222 21.77 14.44 10.16
N GLN A 223 21.44 13.25 9.66
CA GLN A 223 20.57 12.29 10.34
C GLN A 223 21.20 11.76 11.64
N VAL A 224 22.50 11.45 11.61
CA VAL A 224 23.26 11.03 12.80
C VAL A 224 23.24 12.12 13.87
N THR A 225 23.52 13.37 13.51
CA THR A 225 23.46 14.52 14.44
C THR A 225 22.05 14.68 15.00
N MET A 226 21.02 14.67 14.14
CA MET A 226 19.63 14.82 14.55
C MET A 226 19.20 13.77 15.58
N LEU A 227 19.49 12.48 15.34
CA LEU A 227 19.17 11.40 16.27
C LEU A 227 19.97 11.52 17.56
N THR A 228 21.26 11.85 17.47
CA THR A 228 22.15 12.04 18.63
C THR A 228 21.66 13.18 19.53
N ASP A 229 21.29 14.31 18.94
CA ASP A 229 20.78 15.47 19.67
C ASP A 229 19.45 15.16 20.34
N TRP A 230 18.53 14.48 19.64
CA TRP A 230 17.24 14.07 20.19
C TRP A 230 17.39 13.11 21.37
N VAL A 231 18.23 12.08 21.25
CA VAL A 231 18.52 11.16 22.37
C VAL A 231 19.18 11.92 23.53
N THR A 232 20.14 12.80 23.27
CA THR A 232 20.81 13.60 24.32
C THR A 232 19.83 14.52 25.05
N ALA A 233 18.79 14.99 24.36
CA ALA A 233 17.69 15.77 24.92
C ALA A 233 16.67 14.93 25.72
N GLY A 234 16.88 13.61 25.83
CA GLY A 234 16.04 12.70 26.60
C GLY A 234 15.32 11.65 25.75
N GLY A 235 15.49 11.59 24.44
CA GLY A 235 14.80 10.58 23.62
C GLY A 235 15.21 9.13 23.92
N ASN A 236 14.29 8.17 23.66
CA ASN A 236 14.55 6.73 23.74
C ASN A 236 14.71 6.13 22.33
N LEU A 237 15.94 5.79 21.95
CA LEU A 237 16.25 5.19 20.64
C LEU A 237 16.47 3.68 20.76
N ILE A 238 15.88 2.91 19.85
CA ILE A 238 16.18 1.49 19.62
C ILE A 238 16.58 1.33 18.15
N ALA A 239 17.80 0.89 17.87
CA ALA A 239 18.30 0.76 16.51
C ALA A 239 18.61 -0.70 16.13
N MET A 240 18.14 -1.10 14.95
CA MET A 240 18.34 -2.43 14.37
C MET A 240 19.53 -2.41 13.43
N ARG A 241 20.53 -3.27 13.67
CA ARG A 241 21.82 -3.29 12.95
C ARG A 241 22.28 -1.88 12.54
N PRO A 242 22.55 -1.00 13.51
CA PRO A 242 22.67 0.43 13.30
C PRO A 242 23.84 0.80 12.38
N ASP A 243 23.71 1.91 11.66
CA ASP A 243 24.82 2.53 10.95
C ASP A 243 26.00 2.75 11.94
N PRO A 244 27.25 2.36 11.57
CA PRO A 244 28.41 2.48 12.47
C PRO A 244 28.67 3.89 13.00
N GLN A 245 28.17 4.94 12.35
CA GLN A 245 28.28 6.33 12.83
C GLN A 245 27.52 6.56 14.14
N LEU A 246 26.50 5.75 14.48
CA LEU A 246 25.80 5.79 15.75
C LEU A 246 26.52 5.02 16.88
N ALA A 247 27.62 4.32 16.60
CA ALA A 247 28.25 3.42 17.59
C ALA A 247 28.60 4.12 18.91
N ASN A 248 29.11 5.36 18.87
CA ASN A 248 29.40 6.13 20.08
C ASN A 248 28.16 6.46 20.89
N LEU A 249 27.06 6.88 20.23
CA LEU A 249 25.77 7.14 20.89
C LEU A 249 25.24 5.89 21.59
N LEU A 250 25.41 4.74 20.94
CA LEU A 250 24.96 3.42 21.41
C LEU A 250 25.92 2.80 22.45
N GLY A 251 27.01 3.49 22.80
CA GLY A 251 28.00 3.00 23.76
C GLY A 251 28.76 1.77 23.25
N LEU A 252 29.09 1.76 21.96
CA LEU A 252 29.76 0.66 21.25
C LEU A 252 31.03 1.13 20.54
N THR A 253 31.94 0.19 20.28
CA THR A 253 33.11 0.40 19.40
C THR A 253 33.10 -0.66 18.30
N PRO A 254 33.04 -0.26 17.01
CA PRO A 254 33.06 -1.21 15.90
C PRO A 254 34.35 -2.05 15.91
N ILE A 255 34.21 -3.38 15.84
CA ILE A 255 35.35 -4.30 15.70
C ILE A 255 35.54 -4.72 14.25
N GLY A 256 34.48 -4.63 13.45
CA GLY A 256 34.45 -5.06 12.05
C GLY A 256 34.12 -6.55 11.89
N GLY A 257 33.63 -6.89 10.70
CA GLY A 257 33.12 -8.22 10.38
C GLY A 257 31.75 -8.52 11.01
N THR A 258 31.15 -9.61 10.53
CA THR A 258 29.83 -10.06 10.97
C THR A 258 29.87 -11.47 11.55
N LEU A 259 28.90 -11.81 12.37
CA LEU A 259 28.52 -13.18 12.67
C LEU A 259 27.14 -13.39 12.04
N ASP A 260 27.00 -14.36 11.16
CA ASP A 260 25.78 -14.54 10.39
C ASP A 260 25.05 -15.81 10.85
N ASN A 261 23.72 -15.76 10.93
CA ASN A 261 22.85 -16.92 11.15
C ASN A 261 23.28 -17.79 12.35
N ALA A 262 23.50 -17.15 13.50
CA ALA A 262 24.04 -17.79 14.69
C ALA A 262 23.05 -17.74 15.85
N TYR A 263 23.54 -17.60 17.08
CA TYR A 263 22.72 -17.66 18.28
C TYR A 263 22.88 -16.41 19.14
N VAL A 264 21.87 -16.12 19.95
CA VAL A 264 21.84 -15.08 20.97
C VAL A 264 21.37 -15.70 22.29
N LEU A 265 21.99 -15.30 23.40
CA LEU A 265 21.49 -15.59 24.76
C LEU A 265 21.06 -14.28 25.41
N ILE A 266 19.80 -14.21 25.82
CA ILE A 266 19.21 -13.04 26.47
C ILE A 266 19.48 -13.11 27.98
N ASP A 267 19.83 -11.99 28.60
CA ASP A 267 19.94 -11.89 30.06
C ASP A 267 18.53 -11.79 30.69
N THR A 268 18.12 -12.87 31.34
CA THR A 268 16.78 -13.04 31.94
C THR A 268 16.71 -12.67 33.42
N ALA A 269 17.75 -12.02 33.96
CA ALA A 269 17.75 -11.58 35.36
C ALA A 269 16.56 -10.65 35.67
N VAL A 270 16.01 -10.79 36.89
CA VAL A 270 14.88 -9.97 37.37
C VAL A 270 15.17 -8.47 37.23
N GLY A 271 14.20 -7.72 36.73
CA GLY A 271 14.30 -6.28 36.46
C GLY A 271 15.05 -5.93 35.17
N LYS A 272 15.41 -6.93 34.35
CA LYS A 272 15.96 -6.72 33.00
C LYS A 272 14.88 -6.90 31.94
N PRO A 273 15.06 -6.32 30.74
CA PRO A 273 14.18 -6.56 29.61
C PRO A 273 14.05 -8.04 29.19
N GLY A 274 14.96 -8.93 29.59
CA GLY A 274 14.83 -10.37 29.35
C GLY A 274 14.00 -11.12 30.40
N GLU A 275 13.48 -10.46 31.44
CA GLU A 275 12.65 -11.13 32.45
C GLU A 275 11.41 -11.76 31.80
N GLY A 276 11.17 -13.05 32.10
CA GLY A 276 10.07 -13.82 31.52
C GLY A 276 10.36 -14.46 30.17
N LEU A 277 11.55 -14.20 29.58
CA LEU A 277 12.01 -14.84 28.34
C LEU A 277 12.79 -16.12 28.63
N VAL A 278 13.01 -16.91 27.58
CA VAL A 278 13.79 -18.15 27.66
C VAL A 278 15.26 -17.88 28.04
N GLY A 279 15.75 -18.60 29.04
CA GLY A 279 17.14 -18.52 29.51
C GLY A 279 18.12 -19.40 28.73
N GLU A 280 17.81 -19.70 27.46
CA GLU A 280 18.60 -20.57 26.58
C GLU A 280 19.01 -19.80 25.32
N THR A 281 20.02 -20.32 24.60
CA THR A 281 20.41 -19.71 23.32
C THR A 281 19.30 -19.90 22.29
N ILE A 282 18.94 -18.83 21.60
CA ILE A 282 18.00 -18.86 20.46
C ILE A 282 18.72 -18.39 19.20
N GLN A 283 18.31 -18.87 18.05
CA GLN A 283 18.84 -18.48 16.75
C GLN A 283 18.37 -17.08 16.38
N TYR A 284 19.23 -16.35 15.70
CA TYR A 284 18.84 -15.22 14.87
C TYR A 284 19.29 -15.48 13.43
N HIS A 285 18.59 -14.88 12.47
CA HIS A 285 18.89 -15.02 11.05
C HIS A 285 19.23 -13.67 10.41
N GLY A 286 20.25 -13.68 9.55
CA GLY A 286 20.87 -12.48 8.99
C GLY A 286 22.24 -12.16 9.65
N PRO A 287 22.90 -11.08 9.19
CA PRO A 287 24.17 -10.65 9.74
C PRO A 287 24.01 -9.91 11.07
N ALA A 288 24.91 -10.17 12.02
CA ALA A 288 25.12 -9.38 13.22
C ALA A 288 26.51 -8.73 13.18
N ASP A 289 26.57 -7.42 13.30
CA ASP A 289 27.83 -6.68 13.35
C ASP A 289 28.52 -6.85 14.69
N ARG A 290 29.86 -6.97 14.67
CA ARG A 290 30.64 -7.21 15.88
C ARG A 290 31.09 -5.89 16.51
N TYR A 291 30.73 -5.71 17.77
CA TYR A 291 31.08 -4.54 18.58
C TYR A 291 31.75 -4.95 19.89
N ALA A 292 32.62 -4.09 20.41
CA ALA A 292 32.99 -4.09 21.81
C ALA A 292 32.12 -3.07 22.57
N LEU A 293 31.85 -3.33 23.85
CA LEU A 293 31.16 -2.39 24.71
C LEU A 293 32.05 -1.17 25.01
N ASN A 294 31.46 0.01 24.96
CA ASN A 294 32.06 1.29 25.32
C ASN A 294 31.07 2.09 26.18
N GLY A 295 30.84 1.62 27.41
CA GLY A 295 29.93 2.25 28.36
C GLY A 295 28.49 1.69 28.37
N ALA A 296 28.09 0.96 27.32
CA ALA A 296 26.80 0.29 27.29
C ALA A 296 26.74 -0.97 28.18
N LEU A 297 25.56 -1.26 28.71
CA LEU A 297 25.20 -2.54 29.31
C LEU A 297 24.88 -3.56 28.21
N SER A 298 25.42 -4.77 28.30
CA SER A 298 24.96 -5.90 27.47
C SER A 298 23.69 -6.51 28.07
N LEU A 299 22.66 -6.67 27.24
CA LEU A 299 21.37 -7.30 27.58
C LEU A 299 21.22 -8.67 26.91
N ALA A 300 21.99 -8.93 25.87
CA ALA A 300 22.08 -10.24 25.23
C ALA A 300 23.45 -10.39 24.57
N MET A 301 23.98 -11.62 24.50
CA MET A 301 25.30 -11.92 23.94
C MET A 301 25.18 -12.79 22.68
N LEU A 302 26.02 -12.54 21.69
CA LEU A 302 26.14 -13.39 20.50
C LEU A 302 26.89 -14.68 20.84
N TYR A 303 26.44 -15.78 20.23
CA TYR A 303 26.98 -17.12 20.35
C TYR A 303 27.25 -17.67 18.94
N SER A 304 28.42 -18.28 18.73
CA SER A 304 28.81 -18.79 17.40
C SER A 304 28.11 -20.10 17.04
N ASN A 305 27.60 -20.81 18.04
CA ASN A 305 26.70 -21.94 17.93
C ASN A 305 25.87 -22.02 19.22
N ALA A 306 24.96 -22.99 19.31
CA ALA A 306 24.10 -23.25 20.45
C ALA A 306 24.76 -23.18 21.85
N THR A 307 26.07 -23.42 21.97
CA THR A 307 26.75 -23.57 23.28
C THR A 307 27.99 -22.71 23.44
N THR A 308 28.48 -22.07 22.37
CA THR A 308 29.77 -21.37 22.37
C THR A 308 29.58 -19.85 22.41
N PRO A 309 29.82 -19.20 23.57
CA PRO A 309 29.70 -17.74 23.68
C PRO A 309 30.76 -17.03 22.87
N THR A 310 30.43 -15.83 22.38
CA THR A 310 31.40 -14.87 21.87
C THR A 310 31.61 -13.74 22.87
N ALA A 311 32.53 -12.81 22.57
CA ALA A 311 32.72 -11.59 23.35
C ALA A 311 31.83 -10.42 22.88
N TYR A 312 30.98 -10.64 21.87
CA TYR A 312 30.24 -9.58 21.20
C TYR A 312 28.79 -9.52 21.71
N PRO A 313 28.27 -8.34 22.07
CA PRO A 313 26.89 -8.20 22.47
C PRO A 313 25.95 -8.32 21.26
N ALA A 314 24.79 -8.91 21.48
CA ALA A 314 23.69 -8.97 20.52
C ALA A 314 22.72 -7.80 20.73
N VAL A 315 22.46 -7.45 22.00
CA VAL A 315 21.59 -6.34 22.38
C VAL A 315 22.24 -5.54 23.50
N THR A 316 22.27 -4.21 23.38
CA THR A 316 22.86 -3.33 24.39
C THR A 316 21.94 -2.19 24.79
N LEU A 317 22.20 -1.59 25.95
CA LEU A 317 21.55 -0.38 26.43
C LEU A 317 22.60 0.61 26.92
N ASN A 318 22.61 1.82 26.38
CA ASN A 318 23.43 2.93 26.81
C ASN A 318 22.57 4.06 27.41
N GLN A 319 23.06 4.67 28.48
CA GLN A 319 22.48 5.88 29.06
C GLN A 319 23.18 7.10 28.47
N VAL A 320 22.41 8.07 27.99
CA VAL A 320 22.89 9.18 27.17
C VAL A 320 22.49 10.52 27.78
N GLY A 321 23.49 11.39 27.96
CA GLY A 321 23.28 12.74 28.46
C GLY A 321 22.81 12.79 29.92
N THR A 322 22.44 13.98 30.36
CA THR A 322 21.93 14.22 31.73
C THR A 322 20.41 14.31 31.80
N GLN A 323 19.74 14.28 30.64
CA GLN A 323 18.28 14.40 30.52
C GLN A 323 17.57 13.05 30.51
N GLY A 324 18.27 11.95 30.84
CA GLY A 324 17.69 10.61 30.88
C GLY A 324 17.49 9.97 29.50
N GLY A 325 18.27 10.38 28.50
CA GLY A 325 18.25 9.76 27.17
C GLY A 325 18.75 8.33 27.20
N GLN A 326 18.21 7.48 26.34
CA GLN A 326 18.59 6.07 26.29
C GLN A 326 18.75 5.61 24.84
N ALA A 327 19.77 4.80 24.58
CA ALA A 327 20.06 4.26 23.26
C ALA A 327 20.31 2.75 23.32
N VAL A 328 19.51 2.00 22.59
CA VAL A 328 19.57 0.54 22.49
C VAL A 328 20.04 0.14 21.10
N ALA A 329 20.96 -0.82 21.02
CA ALA A 329 21.33 -1.44 19.76
C ALA A 329 20.94 -2.91 19.78
N PHE A 330 20.20 -3.36 18.76
CA PHE A 330 20.28 -4.73 18.29
C PHE A 330 21.41 -4.76 17.24
N THR A 331 22.44 -5.56 17.45
CA THR A 331 23.59 -5.62 16.51
C THR A 331 23.27 -6.38 15.23
N PHE A 332 22.07 -6.94 15.14
CA PHE A 332 21.45 -7.57 13.97
C PHE A 332 20.09 -6.91 13.68
N ASP A 333 19.54 -7.19 12.49
CA ASP A 333 18.20 -6.72 12.12
C ASP A 333 17.14 -7.69 12.67
N LEU A 334 16.46 -7.28 13.74
CA LEU A 334 15.40 -8.05 14.39
C LEU A 334 14.29 -8.43 13.40
N ALA A 335 13.84 -7.49 12.57
CA ALA A 335 12.75 -7.73 11.65
C ALA A 335 13.13 -8.80 10.61
N ARG A 336 14.35 -8.70 10.06
CA ARG A 336 14.89 -9.74 9.18
C ARG A 336 14.97 -11.10 9.88
N SER A 337 15.49 -11.13 11.10
CA SER A 337 15.60 -12.36 11.88
C SER A 337 14.24 -13.03 12.09
N VAL A 338 13.22 -12.27 12.49
CA VAL A 338 11.85 -12.77 12.66
C VAL A 338 11.27 -13.31 11.35
N VAL A 339 11.39 -12.55 10.26
CA VAL A 339 10.88 -12.97 8.95
C VAL A 339 11.56 -14.27 8.51
N TYR A 340 12.88 -14.34 8.57
CA TYR A 340 13.64 -15.51 8.14
C TYR A 340 13.44 -16.72 9.07
N THR A 341 13.23 -16.51 10.36
CA THR A 341 12.86 -17.61 11.28
C THR A 341 11.54 -18.25 10.84
N ARG A 342 10.57 -17.43 10.40
CA ARG A 342 9.21 -17.88 10.05
C ARG A 342 9.05 -18.32 8.59
N GLN A 343 9.86 -17.77 7.67
CA GLN A 343 9.73 -18.00 6.22
C GLN A 343 10.85 -18.88 5.64
N GLY A 344 11.88 -19.19 6.43
CA GLY A 344 13.01 -19.99 5.98
C GLY A 344 14.08 -19.18 5.24
N ASN A 345 15.06 -19.87 4.69
CA ASN A 345 16.19 -19.25 3.98
C ASN A 345 15.79 -18.83 2.56
N PRO A 346 15.70 -17.53 2.24
CA PRO A 346 15.32 -17.09 0.89
C PRO A 346 16.31 -17.52 -0.20
N ALA A 347 17.59 -17.78 0.16
CA ALA A 347 18.58 -18.27 -0.80
C ALA A 347 18.30 -19.71 -1.27
N TRP A 348 17.39 -20.42 -0.59
CA TRP A 348 16.96 -21.78 -0.93
C TRP A 348 15.65 -21.80 -1.74
N ALA A 349 15.09 -20.64 -2.08
CA ALA A 349 13.88 -20.57 -2.89
C ALA A 349 14.05 -21.29 -4.24
N GLY A 350 13.08 -22.13 -4.59
CA GLY A 350 13.09 -22.91 -5.83
C GLY A 350 14.08 -24.09 -5.84
N GLN A 351 14.60 -24.50 -4.68
CA GLN A 351 15.52 -25.64 -4.57
C GLN A 351 14.84 -26.80 -3.82
N GLU A 352 15.07 -28.02 -4.28
CA GLU A 352 14.74 -29.23 -3.51
C GLU A 352 15.90 -29.47 -2.55
N ARG A 353 15.61 -29.58 -1.25
CA ARG A 353 16.66 -29.66 -0.22
C ARG A 353 16.41 -30.73 0.84
N ASN A 354 15.27 -31.42 0.78
CA ASN A 354 14.91 -32.46 1.74
C ASN A 354 15.02 -33.89 1.16
N GLY A 355 15.37 -34.03 -0.12
CA GLY A 355 15.55 -35.30 -0.82
C GLY A 355 14.26 -35.89 -1.40
N ASP A 356 13.17 -35.11 -1.49
CA ASP A 356 11.94 -35.49 -2.21
C ASP A 356 12.10 -35.19 -3.72
N THR A 357 11.06 -35.52 -4.48
CA THR A 357 10.98 -35.34 -5.94
C THR A 357 10.39 -33.98 -6.33
N LEU A 358 9.80 -33.26 -5.38
CA LEU A 358 9.10 -31.99 -5.59
C LEU A 358 9.68 -30.90 -4.70
N ILE A 359 9.77 -29.69 -5.24
CA ILE A 359 10.12 -28.49 -4.48
C ILE A 359 8.88 -28.03 -3.71
N ARG A 360 9.03 -27.82 -2.40
CA ARG A 360 7.98 -27.39 -1.47
C ARG A 360 8.49 -26.24 -0.59
N SER A 361 7.57 -25.52 0.04
CA SER A 361 7.92 -24.42 0.95
C SER A 361 8.78 -24.87 2.13
N ASN A 362 8.65 -26.12 2.58
CA ASN A 362 9.47 -26.65 3.66
C ASN A 362 10.96 -26.78 3.27
N ASP A 363 11.32 -26.82 1.99
CA ASP A 363 12.72 -26.85 1.54
C ASP A 363 13.52 -25.61 1.99
N LEU A 364 12.84 -24.51 2.28
CA LEU A 364 13.46 -23.30 2.84
C LEU A 364 14.02 -23.54 4.26
N PHE A 365 13.71 -24.67 4.90
CA PHE A 365 14.14 -25.00 6.25
C PHE A 365 15.13 -26.16 6.34
N PHE A 366 15.24 -27.00 5.31
CA PHE A 366 16.14 -28.15 5.28
C PHE A 366 17.44 -27.80 4.56
N GLY A 367 18.57 -27.99 5.24
CA GLY A 367 19.87 -27.58 4.76
C GLY A 367 20.62 -28.67 3.98
N ASN A 368 20.27 -29.94 4.19
CA ASN A 368 21.07 -31.08 3.74
C ASN A 368 20.82 -31.49 2.27
N ALA A 369 20.79 -30.51 1.36
CA ALA A 369 20.64 -30.77 -0.07
C ALA A 369 21.85 -31.53 -0.64
N ALA A 370 21.61 -32.50 -1.54
CA ALA A 370 22.67 -33.37 -2.07
C ALA A 370 23.79 -32.62 -2.84
N PHE A 371 23.47 -31.47 -3.45
CA PHE A 371 24.41 -30.66 -4.21
C PHE A 371 25.16 -29.61 -3.38
N ASP A 372 24.67 -29.30 -2.18
CA ASP A 372 25.25 -28.29 -1.27
C ASP A 372 24.75 -28.53 0.17
N PRO A 373 25.35 -29.50 0.90
CA PRO A 373 24.94 -29.82 2.25
C PRO A 373 25.28 -28.69 3.22
N GLN A 374 24.24 -28.11 3.83
CA GLN A 374 24.33 -27.09 4.88
C GLN A 374 23.58 -27.56 6.14
N PRO A 375 23.82 -26.96 7.32
CA PRO A 375 22.95 -27.15 8.47
C PRO A 375 21.51 -26.73 8.15
N ASP A 376 20.53 -27.39 8.78
CA ASP A 376 19.13 -26.95 8.70
C ASP A 376 18.99 -25.51 9.17
N TRP A 377 18.04 -24.79 8.56
CA TRP A 377 17.85 -23.37 8.83
C TRP A 377 17.45 -23.15 10.29
N ILE A 378 16.54 -23.97 10.79
CA ILE A 378 16.14 -24.00 12.20
C ILE A 378 16.81 -25.19 12.88
N ASP A 379 17.40 -24.97 14.06
CA ASP A 379 17.92 -26.01 14.93
C ASP A 379 16.74 -26.78 15.54
N PHE A 380 16.49 -27.98 15.01
CA PHE A 380 15.42 -28.85 15.49
C PHE A 380 15.57 -29.25 16.96
N ASN A 381 16.75 -29.12 17.57
CA ASN A 381 16.92 -29.33 19.00
C ASN A 381 16.33 -28.19 19.85
N LYS A 382 15.94 -27.08 19.23
CA LYS A 382 15.35 -25.89 19.88
C LYS A 382 13.99 -25.49 19.33
N ILE A 383 13.39 -26.29 18.46
CA ILE A 383 12.10 -25.96 17.82
C ILE A 383 10.95 -25.79 18.82
N ALA A 384 11.09 -26.32 20.04
CA ALA A 384 10.12 -26.12 21.12
C ALA A 384 10.10 -24.67 21.66
N ILE A 385 11.16 -23.89 21.41
CA ILE A 385 11.26 -22.49 21.79
C ILE A 385 10.67 -21.65 20.66
N PRO A 386 9.71 -20.74 20.93
CA PRO A 386 9.17 -19.83 19.92
C PRO A 386 10.17 -18.69 19.67
N GLN A 387 11.29 -19.00 19.02
CA GLN A 387 12.48 -18.14 18.95
C GLN A 387 12.21 -16.75 18.35
N ALA A 388 11.32 -16.65 17.36
CA ALA A 388 10.92 -15.37 16.78
C ALA A 388 10.08 -14.52 17.75
N ASP A 389 9.23 -15.16 18.55
CA ASP A 389 8.35 -14.51 19.52
C ASP A 389 9.14 -14.05 20.75
N GLU A 390 10.15 -14.83 21.20
CA GLU A 390 11.10 -14.41 22.24
C GLU A 390 11.85 -13.13 21.83
N GLN A 391 12.29 -13.04 20.57
CA GLN A 391 12.95 -11.84 20.05
C GLN A 391 12.01 -10.63 19.96
N GLN A 392 10.77 -10.82 19.52
CA GLN A 392 9.75 -9.76 19.49
C GLN A 392 9.40 -9.28 20.91
N ARG A 393 9.25 -10.22 21.85
CA ARG A 393 8.96 -9.90 23.25
C ARG A 393 10.11 -9.14 23.91
N LEU A 394 11.36 -9.43 23.55
CA LEU A 394 12.50 -8.63 24.02
C LEU A 394 12.39 -7.16 23.59
N LEU A 395 11.97 -6.88 22.34
CA LEU A 395 11.73 -5.51 21.88
C LEU A 395 10.61 -4.84 22.71
N THR A 396 9.49 -5.51 22.93
CA THR A 396 8.38 -5.04 23.77
C THR A 396 8.85 -4.72 25.19
N ASN A 397 9.56 -5.64 25.84
CA ASN A 397 10.07 -5.45 27.19
C ASN A 397 11.07 -4.29 27.26
N LEU A 398 11.91 -4.11 26.23
CA LEU A 398 12.79 -2.96 26.11
C LEU A 398 11.99 -1.66 26.05
N MET A 399 10.99 -1.56 25.18
CA MET A 399 10.17 -0.37 25.05
C MET A 399 9.48 0.00 26.37
N LEU A 400 8.92 -0.99 27.07
CA LEU A 400 8.31 -0.79 28.39
C LEU A 400 9.34 -0.36 29.45
N ASN A 401 10.55 -0.92 29.41
CA ASN A 401 11.62 -0.57 30.35
C ASN A 401 12.15 0.86 30.11
N LEU A 402 12.38 1.24 28.85
CA LEU A 402 12.85 2.57 28.45
C LEU A 402 11.83 3.67 28.78
N ASN A 403 10.54 3.35 28.74
CA ASN A 403 9.47 4.32 28.95
C ASN A 403 8.79 4.19 30.33
N PHE A 404 9.37 3.42 31.25
CA PHE A 404 8.73 3.03 32.51
C PHE A 404 8.37 4.22 33.40
N ASP A 405 9.21 5.25 33.42
CA ASP A 405 9.04 6.48 34.21
C ASP A 405 8.42 7.64 33.41
N ARG A 406 7.87 7.36 32.22
CA ARG A 406 7.34 8.35 31.27
C ARG A 406 5.87 8.09 30.91
N THR A 407 5.46 8.59 29.74
CA THR A 407 4.14 8.38 29.15
C THR A 407 3.85 6.89 28.99
N PRO A 408 2.73 6.36 29.53
CA PRO A 408 2.38 4.96 29.31
C PRO A 408 2.27 4.65 27.81
N LEU A 409 2.91 3.57 27.36
CA LEU A 409 2.74 3.06 26.00
C LEU A 409 1.51 2.14 25.96
N PRO A 410 0.42 2.50 25.27
CA PRO A 410 -0.74 1.63 25.16
C PRO A 410 -0.36 0.31 24.51
N HIS A 411 -0.49 -0.76 25.29
CA HIS A 411 -0.11 -2.11 24.94
C HIS A 411 -1.32 -2.99 25.22
N PHE A 412 -2.07 -3.32 24.17
CA PHE A 412 -3.31 -4.08 24.24
C PHE A 412 -3.02 -5.54 23.93
N TRP A 413 -2.83 -6.34 24.98
CA TRP A 413 -2.91 -7.79 24.88
C TRP A 413 -4.25 -8.26 25.39
N TYR A 414 -5.21 -8.44 24.48
CA TYR A 414 -6.35 -9.31 24.78
C TYR A 414 -7.02 -9.81 23.51
N PHE A 415 -7.12 -11.14 23.43
CA PHE A 415 -8.25 -11.76 22.79
C PHE A 415 -9.50 -11.52 23.66
N PRO A 416 -10.71 -11.47 23.09
CA PRO A 416 -11.94 -11.30 23.86
C PRO A 416 -11.97 -12.20 25.10
N PHE A 417 -12.51 -11.72 26.23
CA PHE A 417 -12.71 -12.51 27.47
C PHE A 417 -11.44 -13.03 28.16
N ASP A 418 -10.37 -12.23 28.21
CA ASP A 418 -9.11 -12.53 28.92
C ASP A 418 -8.45 -13.85 28.48
N LYS A 419 -8.71 -14.31 27.25
CA LYS A 419 -8.10 -15.54 26.73
C LYS A 419 -6.60 -15.30 26.51
N ARG A 420 -5.80 -16.27 26.94
CA ARG A 420 -4.32 -16.21 26.86
C ARG A 420 -3.76 -16.65 25.52
N ALA A 421 -4.55 -17.37 24.74
CA ALA A 421 -4.16 -17.89 23.43
C ALA A 421 -5.42 -18.14 22.60
N VAL A 422 -5.26 -18.06 21.28
CA VAL A 422 -6.29 -18.44 20.30
C VAL A 422 -5.67 -19.37 19.28
N VAL A 423 -6.44 -20.37 18.87
CA VAL A 423 -6.06 -21.30 17.81
C VAL A 423 -6.86 -20.93 16.58
N ILE A 424 -6.18 -20.48 15.53
CA ILE A 424 -6.80 -20.24 14.23
C ILE A 424 -6.79 -21.55 13.45
N MET A 425 -7.97 -22.12 13.23
CA MET A 425 -8.10 -23.36 12.48
C MET A 425 -8.23 -23.05 10.99
N THR A 426 -7.30 -23.58 10.22
CA THR A 426 -7.35 -23.58 8.76
C THR A 426 -7.30 -25.01 8.25
N GLY A 427 -7.94 -25.28 7.12
CA GLY A 427 -7.87 -26.58 6.47
C GLY A 427 -8.03 -26.44 4.97
N ASP A 428 -7.28 -27.23 4.22
CA ASP A 428 -7.47 -27.35 2.77
C ASP A 428 -8.30 -28.62 2.46
N ASN A 429 -9.11 -28.56 1.39
CA ASN A 429 -9.97 -29.68 1.02
C ASN A 429 -9.24 -30.74 0.20
N HIS A 430 -8.05 -30.42 -0.33
CA HIS A 430 -7.25 -31.19 -1.28
C HIS A 430 -8.05 -31.95 -2.36
N GLY A 431 -9.19 -31.39 -2.83
CA GLY A 431 -10.06 -32.03 -3.83
C GLY A 431 -11.05 -33.06 -3.28
N THR A 432 -11.26 -33.08 -1.96
CA THR A 432 -12.28 -33.86 -1.27
C THR A 432 -13.44 -32.98 -0.81
N ALA A 433 -14.59 -33.59 -0.48
CA ALA A 433 -15.74 -32.90 0.12
C ALA A 433 -15.64 -32.76 1.66
N GLY A 434 -14.42 -32.77 2.22
CA GLY A 434 -14.20 -32.82 3.67
C GLY A 434 -14.55 -31.52 4.42
N THR A 435 -14.52 -30.36 3.74
CA THR A 435 -14.70 -29.05 4.39
C THR A 435 -16.10 -28.88 4.97
N THR A 436 -17.14 -29.27 4.25
CA THR A 436 -18.53 -29.13 4.72
C THR A 436 -18.76 -29.97 5.97
N GLY A 437 -18.35 -31.25 5.97
CA GLY A 437 -18.43 -32.11 7.14
C GLY A 437 -17.65 -31.57 8.35
N ARG A 438 -16.50 -30.93 8.11
CA ARG A 438 -15.72 -30.28 9.17
C ARG A 438 -16.44 -29.06 9.75
N PHE A 439 -17.03 -28.22 8.90
CA PHE A 439 -17.82 -27.07 9.34
C PHE A 439 -19.06 -27.51 10.13
N GLU A 440 -19.72 -28.59 9.70
CA GLU A 440 -20.84 -29.19 10.46
C GLU A 440 -20.39 -29.63 11.85
N THR A 441 -19.26 -30.33 11.94
CA THR A 441 -18.70 -30.74 13.24
C THR A 441 -18.42 -29.54 14.14
N TYR A 442 -17.75 -28.51 13.64
CA TYR A 442 -17.45 -27.31 14.42
C TYR A 442 -18.70 -26.51 14.82
N ARG A 443 -19.72 -26.46 13.96
CA ARG A 443 -21.01 -25.85 14.29
C ARG A 443 -21.72 -26.64 15.39
N ASP A 444 -21.68 -27.96 15.33
CA ASP A 444 -22.40 -28.84 16.26
C ASP A 444 -21.68 -28.97 17.61
N GLU A 445 -20.35 -28.83 17.64
CA GLU A 445 -19.53 -28.74 18.86
C GLU A 445 -19.57 -27.34 19.51
N SER A 446 -20.02 -26.33 18.77
CA SER A 446 -20.19 -24.97 19.26
C SER A 446 -21.27 -24.90 20.36
N PRO A 447 -21.06 -24.13 21.44
CA PRO A 447 -22.08 -23.95 22.48
C PRO A 447 -23.40 -23.40 21.90
N VAL A 448 -24.53 -23.86 22.42
CA VAL A 448 -25.85 -23.37 22.01
C VAL A 448 -25.97 -21.88 22.31
N GLY A 449 -26.21 -21.08 21.27
CA GLY A 449 -26.34 -19.62 21.39
C GLY A 449 -25.01 -18.88 21.45
N CYS A 450 -23.89 -19.52 21.11
CA CYS A 450 -22.59 -18.85 21.01
C CYS A 450 -22.65 -17.65 20.05
N ASP A 451 -21.88 -16.60 20.37
CA ASP A 451 -21.69 -15.46 19.49
C ASP A 451 -20.35 -15.56 18.72
N VAL A 452 -20.41 -15.31 17.41
CA VAL A 452 -19.23 -15.39 16.52
C VAL A 452 -18.32 -14.17 16.70
N ALA A 453 -18.90 -12.98 16.87
CA ALA A 453 -18.14 -11.74 17.08
C ALA A 453 -17.42 -11.75 18.44
N ASP A 454 -17.98 -12.43 19.43
CA ASP A 454 -17.40 -12.68 20.75
C ASP A 454 -16.53 -13.95 20.81
N TRP A 455 -16.27 -14.63 19.69
CA TRP A 455 -15.34 -15.77 19.60
C TRP A 455 -15.74 -16.96 20.51
N GLU A 456 -17.03 -17.08 20.83
CA GLU A 456 -17.56 -18.21 21.60
C GLU A 456 -17.83 -19.43 20.69
N CYS A 457 -17.94 -19.18 19.39
CA CYS A 457 -18.20 -20.19 18.38
C CYS A 457 -16.91 -20.76 17.78
N ILE A 458 -16.88 -22.08 17.56
CA ILE A 458 -15.78 -22.76 16.86
C ILE A 458 -15.93 -22.48 15.36
N ARG A 459 -15.02 -21.70 14.78
CA ARG A 459 -15.00 -21.38 13.35
C ARG A 459 -13.62 -21.62 12.76
N SER A 460 -13.59 -21.84 11.45
CA SER A 460 -12.38 -22.18 10.71
C SER A 460 -12.46 -21.65 9.29
N THR A 461 -11.30 -21.50 8.67
CA THR A 461 -11.16 -21.20 7.25
C THR A 461 -10.95 -22.48 6.46
N GLY A 462 -11.75 -22.67 5.41
CA GLY A 462 -11.61 -23.77 4.45
C GLY A 462 -11.06 -23.27 3.11
N TYR A 463 -9.90 -23.78 2.69
CA TYR A 463 -9.35 -23.53 1.36
C TYR A 463 -9.83 -24.63 0.40
N ILE A 464 -10.54 -24.24 -0.66
CA ILE A 464 -11.30 -25.17 -1.50
C ILE A 464 -10.92 -24.99 -2.97
N TYR A 465 -10.69 -26.09 -3.70
CA TYR A 465 -10.57 -26.02 -5.16
C TYR A 465 -11.89 -25.58 -5.81
N PRO A 466 -11.86 -24.68 -6.80
CA PRO A 466 -13.07 -24.28 -7.53
C PRO A 466 -13.80 -25.49 -8.11
N GLY A 467 -15.11 -25.54 -7.89
CA GLY A 467 -15.98 -26.61 -8.40
C GLY A 467 -15.89 -27.96 -7.67
N GLN A 468 -15.20 -28.04 -6.52
CA GLN A 468 -15.05 -29.27 -5.75
C GLN A 468 -15.61 -29.15 -4.32
N GLY A 469 -16.53 -30.05 -3.96
CA GLY A 469 -16.85 -30.35 -2.55
C GLY A 469 -17.77 -29.38 -1.81
N ILE A 470 -18.08 -28.20 -2.36
CA ILE A 470 -19.07 -27.26 -1.83
C ILE A 470 -19.69 -26.44 -2.97
N ASN A 471 -20.98 -26.17 -2.92
CA ASN A 471 -21.67 -25.32 -3.89
C ASN A 471 -21.91 -23.90 -3.36
N ASN A 472 -22.25 -22.95 -4.25
CA ASN A 472 -22.44 -21.54 -3.88
C ASN A 472 -23.47 -21.32 -2.76
N ALA A 473 -24.55 -22.11 -2.73
CA ALA A 473 -25.57 -21.98 -1.69
C ALA A 473 -25.04 -22.44 -0.32
N GLU A 474 -24.23 -23.50 -0.30
CA GLU A 474 -23.55 -23.96 0.92
C GLU A 474 -22.50 -22.94 1.38
N VAL A 475 -21.70 -22.36 0.48
CA VAL A 475 -20.74 -21.29 0.82
C VAL A 475 -21.45 -20.10 1.45
N ILE A 476 -22.55 -19.62 0.85
CA ILE A 476 -23.36 -18.53 1.41
C ILE A 476 -23.90 -18.91 2.80
N PHE A 477 -24.38 -20.15 2.95
CA PHE A 477 -24.87 -20.63 4.23
C PHE A 477 -23.78 -20.65 5.32
N TYR A 478 -22.63 -21.27 5.07
CA TYR A 478 -21.56 -21.35 6.07
C TYR A 478 -20.91 -20.00 6.38
N THR A 479 -20.75 -19.14 5.37
CA THR A 479 -20.26 -17.77 5.60
C THR A 479 -21.24 -16.95 6.43
N SER A 480 -22.55 -17.14 6.27
CA SER A 480 -23.56 -16.52 7.16
C SER A 480 -23.47 -16.98 8.62
N LEU A 481 -22.86 -18.15 8.87
CA LEU A 481 -22.60 -18.67 10.20
C LEU A 481 -21.22 -18.25 10.76
N GLY A 482 -20.40 -17.54 9.99
CA GLY A 482 -19.07 -17.09 10.39
C GLY A 482 -17.92 -18.03 10.03
N PHE A 483 -18.14 -19.03 9.18
CA PHE A 483 -17.02 -19.79 8.59
C PHE A 483 -16.43 -19.02 7.41
N GLU A 484 -15.15 -19.21 7.15
CA GLU A 484 -14.49 -18.59 6.00
C GLU A 484 -14.23 -19.64 4.92
N VAL A 485 -14.48 -19.26 3.67
CA VAL A 485 -14.15 -20.08 2.50
C VAL A 485 -13.24 -19.27 1.59
N ALA A 486 -12.08 -19.81 1.27
CA ALA A 486 -11.10 -19.20 0.40
C ALA A 486 -10.70 -20.17 -0.72
N VAL A 487 -10.12 -19.64 -1.79
CA VAL A 487 -9.64 -20.46 -2.90
C VAL A 487 -8.40 -21.23 -2.49
N HIS A 488 -8.40 -22.54 -2.70
CA HIS A 488 -7.17 -23.33 -2.72
C HIS A 488 -6.55 -23.17 -4.11
N VAL A 489 -5.62 -22.23 -4.26
CA VAL A 489 -4.93 -22.05 -5.54
C VAL A 489 -4.16 -23.32 -5.89
N ASN A 490 -4.31 -23.79 -7.13
CA ASN A 490 -3.64 -24.98 -7.63
C ASN A 490 -2.72 -24.63 -8.80
N THR A 491 -1.43 -24.96 -8.69
CA THR A 491 -0.46 -24.87 -9.80
C THR A 491 -0.18 -26.24 -10.44
N ASN A 492 -0.94 -27.30 -10.08
CA ASN A 492 -0.67 -28.70 -10.42
C ASN A 492 0.75 -29.14 -10.05
N CYS A 493 1.20 -28.69 -8.88
CA CYS A 493 2.55 -28.92 -8.37
C CYS A 493 3.66 -28.44 -9.33
N GLN A 494 3.35 -27.51 -10.24
CA GLN A 494 4.34 -26.84 -11.07
C GLN A 494 4.90 -25.62 -10.33
N GLY A 495 6.15 -25.29 -10.64
CA GLY A 495 6.73 -24.01 -10.23
C GLY A 495 5.89 -22.85 -10.76
N TYR A 496 5.91 -21.74 -10.02
CA TYR A 496 5.17 -20.53 -10.36
C TYR A 496 6.09 -19.31 -10.31
N ASP A 497 5.75 -18.31 -11.11
CA ASP A 497 6.20 -16.93 -10.99
C ASP A 497 5.03 -16.01 -10.60
N ALA A 498 5.30 -14.73 -10.35
CA ALA A 498 4.28 -13.76 -9.96
C ALA A 498 3.13 -13.66 -10.98
N ALA A 499 3.43 -13.68 -12.28
CA ALA A 499 2.42 -13.56 -13.33
C ALA A 499 1.51 -14.80 -13.41
N SER A 500 2.10 -15.99 -13.29
CA SER A 500 1.35 -17.25 -13.26
C SER A 500 0.51 -17.39 -11.99
N LEU A 501 0.97 -16.85 -10.86
CA LEU A 501 0.25 -16.84 -9.60
C LEU A 501 -0.95 -15.86 -9.67
N ASP A 502 -0.75 -14.64 -10.16
CA ASP A 502 -1.83 -13.68 -10.39
C ASP A 502 -2.89 -14.24 -11.35
N SER A 503 -2.44 -14.88 -12.43
CA SER A 503 -3.33 -15.58 -13.35
C SER A 503 -4.09 -16.71 -12.66
N ALA A 504 -3.45 -17.46 -11.75
CA ALA A 504 -4.11 -18.53 -11.01
C ALA A 504 -5.19 -17.97 -10.09
N PHE A 505 -4.90 -16.91 -9.31
CA PHE A 505 -5.89 -16.21 -8.48
C PHE A 505 -7.04 -15.59 -9.29
N ALA A 506 -6.78 -15.15 -10.52
CA ALA A 506 -7.81 -14.54 -11.36
C ALA A 506 -8.73 -15.56 -12.06
N THR A 507 -8.28 -16.81 -12.22
CA THR A 507 -8.97 -17.83 -13.03
C THR A 507 -9.51 -19.01 -12.23
N GLN A 508 -9.09 -19.15 -10.97
CA GLN A 508 -9.57 -20.11 -9.99
C GLN A 508 -10.36 -19.37 -8.92
#